data_AF-A0AAN7EN12-F1
#
_entry.id   AF-A0AAN7EN12-F1
#
_cell.length_a   1.000
_cell.length_b   1.000
_cell.length_c   1.000
_cell.angle_alpha   90.00
_cell.angle_beta   90.00
_cell.angle_gamma   90.00
#
_symmetry.space_group_name_H-M   'P 1'
#
loop_
_entity.id
_entity.type
_entity.pdbx_description
1 polymer ?
#
loop_
_entity_poly.entity_id
_entity_poly.type
_entity_poly.pdbx_seq_one_letter_code
_entity_poly.pdbx_strand_id
1 'polypeptide(L)'
;MVSCFRVSAKTLSNEEPERASFPPRGWNSYDSFSWIVSEKKFLQNAQIISERLHAYGYEYVVVDFLWYRRKVKGAYTDSQGFDVIDKWGRMVPDPDRWPSFAGGKGFTEVANKVHGMGLKYGIHVMRGISTQAVNANTPILDTTTGDIGVKERACAWMSQGFMSVDTKLGAGRAFLRSLYEQYAEWGVDFVKHDSVFGADLDINEISVVSEVLKQLDRPILYSLSPGTSVTPAMAKDVSGLANMYRITADDWDSWGDVASHFDVTRDFSTANMIGAKGLLGNSFECQTGPCTQMCITSMFTNKELAIPSPWSSNDGPHRTSNLNADEQRTQWSMAKSPLMFGGDLRKLDETTYNLLTNPILLEINSFSSNNMEFPYITSANGFKSKNDVLDSQSGRYLTDVSTSDTHVLSLTSCTNSKAIGWSHKHVYCCFTNMCSRFEFVVSHKQQSQGKLQLFATDRMDFCLWGSPNQKLTSKELKSGAFAPCRWHTNRMWELSVNGTLANNYSGLCATVNSIKAEVRPGGTRSWIATGRKGEIYVAFFNLNPERTVISAKISDMAKVLPGKNFNRNSCQCKEVWSGNDIKVRKQTISRGVNAHGCALFVLKCKLAGLI
;
A
#
# COMPACT_ATOMS: atom_id res chain seq x y z
N MET A 1 37.98 55.39 15.03
CA MET A 1 37.07 54.46 14.32
C MET A 1 37.77 53.12 14.18
N VAL A 2 37.37 52.14 14.99
CA VAL A 2 37.85 50.75 14.89
C VAL A 2 36.79 49.99 14.11
N SER A 3 37.14 49.52 12.91
CA SER A 3 36.28 48.68 12.08
C SER A 3 36.48 47.22 12.47
N CYS A 4 35.55 46.66 13.24
CA CYS A 4 35.51 45.23 13.54
C CYS A 4 34.84 44.47 12.38
N PHE A 5 35.64 43.72 11.61
CA PHE A 5 35.11 42.67 10.73
C PHE A 5 34.69 41.48 11.59
N ARG A 6 33.38 41.20 11.65
CA ARG A 6 32.85 39.93 12.16
C ARG A 6 33.02 38.86 11.08
N VAL A 7 33.98 37.96 11.26
CA VAL A 7 34.01 36.68 10.53
C VAL A 7 32.98 35.77 11.19
N SER A 8 31.88 35.51 10.49
CA SER A 8 30.90 34.49 10.90
C SER A 8 31.45 33.12 10.54
N ALA A 9 31.87 32.34 11.55
CA ALA A 9 32.14 30.92 11.39
C ALA A 9 30.80 30.19 11.15
N LYS A 10 30.43 30.02 9.88
CA LYS A 10 29.46 28.98 9.50
C LYS A 10 30.23 27.66 9.49
N THR A 11 30.06 26.85 10.52
CA THR A 11 30.32 25.42 10.45
C THR A 11 29.31 24.85 9.45
N LEU A 12 29.74 24.66 8.20
CA LEU A 12 28.99 23.94 7.18
C LEU A 12 29.01 22.45 7.56
N SER A 13 27.96 21.99 8.24
CA SER A 13 27.54 20.59 8.07
C SER A 13 26.92 20.49 6.67
N ASN A 14 27.71 20.00 5.71
CA ASN A 14 27.35 19.79 4.30
C ASN A 14 26.37 18.61 4.09
N GLU A 15 25.50 18.30 5.05
CA GLU A 15 24.42 17.35 4.82
C GLU A 15 23.17 18.15 4.48
N GLU A 16 22.78 18.14 3.20
CA GLU A 16 21.44 18.55 2.81
C GLU A 16 20.43 17.79 3.70
N PRO A 17 19.42 18.45 4.29
CA PRO A 17 18.48 17.79 5.18
C PRO A 17 17.79 16.65 4.42
N GLU A 18 18.06 15.42 4.87
CA GLU A 18 17.52 14.21 4.28
C GLU A 18 15.97 14.24 4.35
N ARG A 19 15.32 14.08 3.20
CA ARG A 19 13.86 14.02 3.10
C ARG A 19 13.40 12.64 3.57
N ALA A 20 12.44 12.62 4.50
CA ALA A 20 11.87 11.37 5.01
C ALA A 20 12.93 10.40 5.56
N SER A 21 13.81 10.83 6.49
CA SER A 21 14.69 9.89 7.20
C SER A 21 13.90 8.80 7.96
N PHE A 22 12.67 9.14 8.39
CA PHE A 22 11.72 8.23 9.04
C PHE A 22 10.39 8.19 8.27
N PRO A 23 9.59 7.12 8.45
CA PRO A 23 8.26 7.05 7.83
C PRO A 23 7.43 8.28 8.19
N PRO A 24 6.87 9.01 7.20
CA PRO A 24 6.04 10.18 7.45
C PRO A 24 4.83 9.87 8.31
N ARG A 25 4.46 10.80 9.20
CA ARG A 25 3.28 10.68 10.05
C ARG A 25 2.44 11.94 9.96
N GLY A 26 1.13 11.76 9.82
CA GLY A 26 0.24 12.86 9.56
C GLY A 26 -1.22 12.47 9.50
N TRP A 27 -1.98 13.29 8.79
CA TRP A 27 -3.41 13.14 8.56
C TRP A 27 -3.76 13.43 7.10
N ASN A 28 -4.72 12.69 6.56
CA ASN A 28 -5.23 12.86 5.20
C ASN A 28 -6.76 12.94 5.23
N SER A 29 -7.36 13.86 4.48
CA SER A 29 -8.81 14.11 4.52
C SER A 29 -9.69 13.08 3.81
N TYR A 30 -9.12 12.15 3.02
CA TYR A 30 -9.87 11.29 2.11
C TYR A 30 -10.94 10.43 2.80
N ASP A 31 -10.58 9.70 3.85
CA ASP A 31 -11.51 8.74 4.45
C ASP A 31 -12.71 9.46 5.07
N SER A 32 -12.45 10.53 5.82
CA SER A 32 -13.46 11.26 6.60
C SER A 32 -14.26 12.27 5.79
N PHE A 33 -13.67 12.83 4.73
CA PHE A 33 -14.28 13.92 3.96
C PHE A 33 -14.33 13.67 2.46
N SER A 34 -13.75 12.58 1.95
CA SER A 34 -13.60 12.34 0.51
C SER A 34 -13.08 13.62 -0.18
N TRP A 35 -13.67 14.00 -1.30
CA TRP A 35 -13.28 15.21 -2.02
C TRP A 35 -13.91 16.51 -1.51
N ILE A 36 -14.75 16.49 -0.47
CA ILE A 36 -15.62 17.63 -0.07
C ILE A 36 -15.14 18.37 1.17
N VAL A 37 -13.90 18.15 1.63
CA VAL A 37 -13.34 18.88 2.77
C VAL A 37 -13.37 20.40 2.50
N SER A 38 -13.65 21.18 3.55
CA SER A 38 -13.62 22.64 3.53
C SER A 38 -12.47 23.17 4.37
N GLU A 39 -12.00 24.38 4.09
CA GLU A 39 -10.89 25.01 4.80
C GLU A 39 -11.11 25.01 6.32
N LYS A 40 -12.31 25.37 6.78
CA LYS A 40 -12.65 25.37 8.20
C LYS A 40 -12.48 23.98 8.84
N LYS A 41 -13.00 22.92 8.20
CA LYS A 41 -12.92 21.55 8.74
C LYS A 41 -11.48 21.04 8.70
N PHE A 42 -10.73 21.38 7.65
CA PHE A 42 -9.31 21.06 7.51
C PHE A 42 -8.48 21.70 8.63
N LEU A 43 -8.60 23.02 8.84
CA LEU A 43 -7.84 23.74 9.87
C LEU A 43 -8.21 23.29 11.29
N GLN A 44 -9.46 22.90 11.55
CA GLN A 44 -9.84 22.29 12.83
C GLN A 44 -9.12 20.96 13.10
N ASN A 45 -8.98 20.11 12.08
CA ASN A 45 -8.22 18.86 12.20
C ASN A 45 -6.72 19.15 12.39
N ALA A 46 -6.17 20.09 11.62
CA ALA A 46 -4.77 20.51 11.77
C ALA A 46 -4.46 21.03 13.18
N GLN A 47 -5.33 21.88 13.75
CA GLN A 47 -5.16 22.38 15.12
C GLN A 47 -5.11 21.23 16.14
N ILE A 48 -5.96 20.21 15.99
CA ILE A 48 -5.96 19.04 16.89
C ILE A 48 -4.65 18.25 16.79
N ILE A 49 -4.07 18.13 15.59
CA ILE A 49 -2.75 17.49 15.43
C ILE A 49 -1.69 18.31 16.15
N SER A 50 -1.65 19.62 15.92
CA SER A 50 -0.69 20.52 16.56
C SER A 50 -0.74 20.40 18.09
N GLU A 51 -1.95 20.39 18.67
CA GLU A 51 -2.15 20.35 20.12
C GLU A 51 -1.91 18.97 20.75
N ARG A 52 -2.31 17.88 20.06
CA ARG A 52 -2.41 16.55 20.68
C ARG A 52 -1.48 15.50 20.09
N LEU A 53 -1.05 15.63 18.84
CA LEU A 53 -0.29 14.58 18.12
C LEU A 53 1.09 15.03 17.66
N HIS A 54 1.37 16.34 17.61
CA HIS A 54 2.64 16.90 17.15
C HIS A 54 3.82 16.47 18.03
N ALA A 55 3.64 16.42 19.35
CA ALA A 55 4.66 15.91 20.29
C ALA A 55 5.02 14.43 20.04
N TYR A 56 4.13 13.68 19.39
CA TYR A 56 4.35 12.29 18.99
C TYR A 56 4.87 12.17 17.57
N GLY A 57 5.19 13.29 16.89
CA GLY A 57 5.81 13.35 15.58
C GLY A 57 4.84 13.25 14.39
N TYR A 58 3.55 13.48 14.60
CA TYR A 58 2.61 13.74 13.51
C TYR A 58 2.77 15.18 13.04
N GLU A 59 3.21 15.36 11.81
CA GLU A 59 3.57 16.69 11.28
C GLU A 59 2.88 17.03 9.95
N TYR A 60 2.44 16.05 9.16
CA TYR A 60 1.81 16.33 7.86
C TYR A 60 0.28 16.44 7.95
N VAL A 61 -0.31 17.44 7.31
CA VAL A 61 -1.76 17.56 7.07
C VAL A 61 -2.05 17.68 5.59
N VAL A 62 -2.74 16.68 5.03
CA VAL A 62 -2.88 16.50 3.58
C VAL A 62 -4.32 16.69 3.14
N VAL A 63 -4.53 17.62 2.20
CA VAL A 63 -5.82 17.84 1.51
C VAL A 63 -5.96 16.84 0.36
N ASP A 64 -6.95 15.98 0.45
CA ASP A 64 -7.27 14.90 -0.49
C ASP A 64 -8.76 14.97 -0.85
N PHE A 65 -9.23 14.57 -2.02
CA PHE A 65 -8.71 14.87 -3.36
C PHE A 65 -9.66 15.87 -4.04
N LEU A 66 -9.38 16.32 -5.26
CA LEU A 66 -10.23 17.26 -6.02
C LEU A 66 -10.56 18.56 -5.27
N TRP A 67 -9.61 19.14 -4.53
CA TRP A 67 -9.79 20.42 -3.83
C TRP A 67 -10.11 21.61 -4.76
N TYR A 68 -9.89 21.43 -6.07
CA TYR A 68 -10.20 22.36 -7.15
C TYR A 68 -11.58 22.15 -7.79
N ARG A 69 -12.31 21.06 -7.50
CA ARG A 69 -13.63 20.81 -8.09
C ARG A 69 -14.72 21.58 -7.36
N ARG A 70 -15.56 22.31 -8.08
CA ARG A 70 -16.68 23.07 -7.49
C ARG A 70 -17.67 22.14 -6.79
N LYS A 71 -17.97 22.40 -5.51
CA LYS A 71 -19.03 21.68 -4.78
C LYS A 71 -20.42 22.25 -5.13
N VAL A 72 -20.89 21.99 -6.35
CA VAL A 72 -22.21 22.42 -6.85
C VAL A 72 -23.10 21.22 -7.23
N LYS A 73 -24.41 21.46 -7.36
CA LYS A 73 -25.36 20.44 -7.78
C LYS A 73 -24.94 19.85 -9.14
N GLY A 74 -24.79 18.52 -9.20
CA GLY A 74 -24.37 17.79 -10.41
C GLY A 74 -22.87 17.49 -10.50
N ALA A 75 -22.03 18.12 -9.68
CA ALA A 75 -20.61 17.79 -9.58
C ALA A 75 -20.39 16.52 -8.74
N TYR A 76 -19.54 15.63 -9.24
CA TYR A 76 -19.14 14.38 -8.58
C TYR A 76 -17.70 14.00 -8.97
N THR A 77 -17.23 12.83 -8.55
CA THR A 77 -15.83 12.41 -8.68
C THR A 77 -15.30 12.27 -10.11
N ASP A 78 -16.14 12.00 -11.11
CA ASP A 78 -15.75 11.92 -12.54
C ASP A 78 -16.53 12.93 -13.40
N SER A 79 -17.09 13.98 -12.78
CA SER A 79 -17.81 15.01 -13.52
C SER A 79 -16.84 15.93 -14.28
N GLN A 80 -17.07 16.11 -15.57
CA GLN A 80 -16.34 17.06 -16.41
C GLN A 80 -16.94 18.47 -16.31
N GLY A 81 -16.10 19.50 -16.44
CA GLY A 81 -16.55 20.90 -16.56
C GLY A 81 -16.76 21.64 -15.22
N PHE A 82 -16.42 21.00 -14.11
CA PHE A 82 -16.57 21.57 -12.76
C PHE A 82 -15.24 21.91 -12.08
N ASP A 83 -14.12 21.68 -12.75
CA ASP A 83 -12.80 21.95 -12.18
C ASP A 83 -12.48 23.46 -12.29
N VAL A 84 -11.99 24.06 -11.22
CA VAL A 84 -11.51 25.43 -11.26
C VAL A 84 -10.05 25.40 -11.75
N ILE A 85 -9.82 25.97 -12.93
CA ILE A 85 -8.50 26.05 -13.56
C ILE A 85 -8.13 27.52 -13.81
N ASP A 86 -6.85 27.83 -13.71
CA ASP A 86 -6.30 29.13 -14.11
C ASP A 86 -6.15 29.22 -15.64
N LYS A 87 -5.70 30.38 -16.12
CA LYS A 87 -5.51 30.64 -17.56
C LYS A 87 -4.48 29.71 -18.22
N TRP A 88 -3.65 29.02 -17.44
CA TRP A 88 -2.61 28.11 -17.92
C TRP A 88 -3.02 26.63 -17.85
N GLY A 89 -4.29 26.35 -17.54
CA GLY A 89 -4.79 24.99 -17.38
C GLY A 89 -4.41 24.34 -16.04
N ARG A 90 -3.84 25.10 -15.09
CA ARG A 90 -3.47 24.60 -13.76
C ARG A 90 -4.64 24.71 -12.79
N MET A 91 -4.74 23.75 -11.88
CA MET A 91 -5.87 23.59 -10.98
C MET A 91 -5.74 24.59 -9.83
N VAL A 92 -6.82 25.28 -9.49
CA VAL A 92 -6.83 26.24 -8.37
C VAL A 92 -7.93 25.90 -7.37
N PRO A 93 -7.79 26.25 -6.08
CA PRO A 93 -8.76 25.89 -5.05
C PRO A 93 -10.17 26.39 -5.36
N ASP A 94 -11.18 25.56 -5.07
CA ASP A 94 -12.58 25.96 -5.15
C ASP A 94 -12.87 27.09 -4.15
N PRO A 95 -13.17 28.33 -4.60
CA PRO A 95 -13.27 29.50 -3.72
C PRO A 95 -14.35 29.36 -2.63
N ASP A 96 -15.42 28.62 -2.90
CA ASP A 96 -16.51 28.41 -1.94
C ASP A 96 -16.08 27.48 -0.79
N ARG A 97 -15.16 26.55 -1.05
CA ARG A 97 -14.60 25.64 -0.04
C ARG A 97 -13.35 26.18 0.62
N TRP A 98 -12.61 27.02 -0.09
CA TRP A 98 -11.32 27.58 0.30
C TRP A 98 -11.37 29.11 0.24
N PRO A 99 -12.11 29.78 1.14
CA PRO A 99 -12.30 31.23 1.09
C PRO A 99 -11.00 32.03 1.22
N SER A 100 -9.93 31.48 1.82
CA SER A 100 -8.60 32.12 1.83
C SER A 100 -7.93 32.18 0.45
N PHE A 101 -8.54 31.58 -0.57
CA PHE A 101 -8.19 31.81 -1.97
C PHE A 101 -8.56 33.22 -2.46
N ALA A 102 -9.50 33.91 -1.81
CA ALA A 102 -9.99 35.23 -2.22
C ALA A 102 -8.84 36.23 -2.36
N GLY A 103 -8.37 36.46 -3.60
CA GLY A 103 -7.17 37.23 -3.91
C GLY A 103 -6.14 36.53 -4.81
N GLY A 104 -6.40 35.29 -5.24
CA GLY A 104 -5.58 34.61 -6.25
C GLY A 104 -4.27 34.01 -5.74
N LYS A 105 -4.12 33.86 -4.41
CA LYS A 105 -2.89 33.35 -3.76
C LYS A 105 -2.86 31.82 -3.59
N GLY A 106 -3.81 31.09 -4.20
CA GLY A 106 -3.89 29.64 -4.08
C GLY A 106 -3.99 29.17 -2.62
N PHE A 107 -3.16 28.21 -2.24
CA PHE A 107 -3.12 27.68 -0.87
C PHE A 107 -2.16 28.41 0.09
N THR A 108 -1.48 29.48 -0.34
CA THR A 108 -0.45 30.17 0.46
C THR A 108 -0.93 30.51 1.88
N GLU A 109 -2.15 31.04 2.01
CA GLU A 109 -2.68 31.41 3.33
C GLU A 109 -3.02 30.19 4.21
N VAL A 110 -3.48 29.09 3.61
CA VAL A 110 -3.74 27.84 4.32
C VAL A 110 -2.43 27.21 4.78
N ALA A 111 -1.43 27.15 3.90
CA ALA A 111 -0.10 26.65 4.22
C ALA A 111 0.55 27.48 5.35
N ASN A 112 0.48 28.82 5.28
CA ASN A 112 0.99 29.69 6.34
C ASN A 112 0.31 29.44 7.70
N LYS A 113 -1.02 29.22 7.73
CA LYS A 113 -1.72 28.85 8.97
C LYS A 113 -1.22 27.51 9.51
N VAL A 114 -1.04 26.52 8.65
CA VAL A 114 -0.51 25.19 9.01
C VAL A 114 0.93 25.27 9.53
N HIS A 115 1.81 26.01 8.86
CA HIS A 115 3.19 26.24 9.31
C HIS A 115 3.23 27.01 10.62
N GLY A 116 2.32 27.97 10.83
CA GLY A 116 2.15 28.68 12.10
C GLY A 116 1.74 27.78 13.26
N MET A 117 1.13 26.62 12.98
CA MET A 117 0.82 25.56 13.94
C MET A 117 2.00 24.59 14.17
N GLY A 118 3.15 24.82 13.52
CA GLY A 118 4.31 23.92 13.56
C GLY A 118 4.18 22.67 12.68
N LEU A 119 3.15 22.61 11.82
CA LEU A 119 2.86 21.46 10.96
C LEU A 119 3.34 21.71 9.52
N LYS A 120 3.29 20.68 8.69
CA LYS A 120 3.63 20.67 7.26
C LYS A 120 2.37 20.46 6.42
N TYR A 121 2.24 21.23 5.35
CA TYR A 121 1.05 21.25 4.49
C TYR A 121 1.21 20.34 3.28
N GLY A 122 0.20 19.50 3.00
CA GLY A 122 0.21 18.60 1.85
C GLY A 122 -1.04 18.68 0.99
N ILE A 123 -0.90 18.33 -0.28
CA ILE A 123 -2.02 18.24 -1.22
C ILE A 123 -1.97 16.94 -2.04
N HIS A 124 -3.14 16.46 -2.41
CA HIS A 124 -3.33 15.44 -3.43
C HIS A 124 -3.34 16.08 -4.82
N VAL A 125 -2.74 15.43 -5.80
CA VAL A 125 -2.81 15.82 -7.21
C VAL A 125 -3.09 14.60 -8.07
N MET A 126 -3.92 14.77 -9.10
CA MET A 126 -4.13 13.76 -10.13
C MET A 126 -2.99 13.78 -11.14
N ARG A 127 -2.75 12.65 -11.81
CA ARG A 127 -1.86 12.57 -12.97
C ARG A 127 -2.15 13.67 -13.99
N GLY A 128 -1.09 14.17 -14.60
CA GLY A 128 -1.11 14.96 -15.82
C GLY A 128 -2.04 16.17 -15.79
N ILE A 129 -2.91 16.27 -16.80
CA ILE A 129 -3.72 17.44 -17.12
C ILE A 129 -5.21 17.11 -17.12
N SER A 130 -6.04 18.07 -16.71
CA SER A 130 -7.50 17.90 -16.75
C SER A 130 -8.04 17.88 -18.19
N THR A 131 -9.02 17.03 -18.47
CA THR A 131 -9.73 17.00 -19.75
C THR A 131 -10.39 18.34 -20.05
N GLN A 132 -10.80 19.09 -19.02
CA GLN A 132 -11.35 20.44 -19.17
C GLN A 132 -10.33 21.41 -19.77
N ALA A 133 -9.08 21.40 -19.29
CA ALA A 133 -8.01 22.25 -19.81
C ALA A 133 -7.66 21.89 -21.26
N VAL A 134 -7.58 20.58 -21.57
CA VAL A 134 -7.33 20.08 -22.93
C VAL A 134 -8.45 20.52 -23.89
N ASN A 135 -9.72 20.34 -23.50
CA ASN A 135 -10.86 20.73 -24.35
C ASN A 135 -10.96 22.24 -24.55
N ALA A 136 -10.52 23.03 -23.56
CA ALA A 136 -10.44 24.49 -23.68
C ALA A 136 -9.18 24.97 -24.42
N ASN A 137 -8.27 24.06 -24.79
CA ASN A 137 -6.97 24.35 -25.39
C ASN A 137 -6.23 25.47 -24.65
N THR A 138 -6.17 25.35 -23.32
CA THR A 138 -5.52 26.36 -22.48
C THR A 138 -4.04 26.49 -22.85
N PRO A 139 -3.47 27.70 -22.91
CA PRO A 139 -2.03 27.86 -23.08
C PRO A 139 -1.29 27.23 -21.89
N ILE A 140 -0.04 26.82 -22.11
CA ILE A 140 0.82 26.28 -21.07
C ILE A 140 1.81 27.37 -20.67
N LEU A 141 2.03 27.60 -19.37
CA LEU A 141 2.97 28.61 -18.91
C LEU A 141 4.35 28.43 -19.58
N ASP A 142 4.93 29.54 -20.02
CA ASP A 142 6.22 29.62 -20.74
C ASP A 142 6.29 28.90 -22.10
N THR A 143 5.16 28.47 -22.66
CA THR A 143 5.10 27.89 -24.01
C THR A 143 3.84 28.30 -24.78
N THR A 144 3.80 28.10 -26.10
CA THR A 144 2.66 28.50 -26.95
C THR A 144 1.80 27.34 -27.44
N THR A 145 2.13 26.10 -27.08
CA THR A 145 1.44 24.88 -27.52
C THR A 145 0.54 24.32 -26.41
N GLY A 146 -0.76 24.19 -26.67
CA GLY A 146 -1.76 23.77 -25.68
C GLY A 146 -2.12 22.27 -25.65
N ASP A 147 -1.81 21.51 -26.70
CA ASP A 147 -2.16 20.08 -26.77
C ASP A 147 -1.00 19.20 -26.29
N ILE A 148 -1.05 18.82 -25.02
CA ILE A 148 -0.06 17.96 -24.36
C ILE A 148 -0.69 16.71 -23.74
N GLY A 149 -2.01 16.52 -23.88
CA GLY A 149 -2.76 15.46 -23.22
C GLY A 149 -2.73 14.14 -24.01
N VAL A 150 -2.41 13.04 -23.32
CA VAL A 150 -2.42 11.69 -23.90
C VAL A 150 -3.75 11.02 -23.60
N LYS A 151 -4.73 11.17 -24.50
CA LYS A 151 -6.11 10.70 -24.31
C LYS A 151 -6.21 9.19 -24.07
N GLU A 152 -5.31 8.42 -24.66
CA GLU A 152 -5.24 6.96 -24.49
C GLU A 152 -4.76 6.55 -23.08
N ARG A 153 -4.16 7.49 -22.34
CA ARG A 153 -3.70 7.31 -20.96
C ARG A 153 -4.51 8.14 -19.97
N ALA A 154 -5.84 8.10 -20.10
CA ALA A 154 -6.76 8.63 -19.11
C ALA A 154 -6.69 7.83 -17.79
N CYS A 155 -7.03 8.49 -16.68
CA CYS A 155 -7.17 7.84 -15.38
C CYS A 155 -8.24 6.73 -15.45
N ALA A 156 -7.89 5.48 -15.12
CA ALA A 156 -8.79 4.32 -15.30
C ALA A 156 -10.09 4.38 -14.47
N TRP A 157 -10.08 5.13 -13.37
CA TRP A 157 -11.22 5.31 -12.48
C TRP A 157 -11.86 6.72 -12.58
N MET A 158 -11.22 7.65 -13.30
CA MET A 158 -11.72 9.00 -13.58
C MET A 158 -11.45 9.35 -15.06
N SER A 159 -12.09 8.61 -15.96
CA SER A 159 -11.74 8.64 -17.39
C SER A 159 -12.16 9.94 -18.08
N GLN A 160 -13.11 10.68 -17.49
CA GLN A 160 -13.56 11.97 -18.00
C GLN A 160 -12.80 13.14 -17.38
N GLY A 161 -12.18 12.94 -16.22
CA GLY A 161 -11.50 14.01 -15.48
C GLY A 161 -10.09 14.32 -15.96
N PHE A 162 -9.21 13.30 -16.00
CA PHE A 162 -7.76 13.51 -16.10
C PHE A 162 -7.08 12.53 -17.05
N MET A 163 -6.02 13.00 -17.71
CA MET A 163 -5.18 12.20 -18.59
C MET A 163 -3.70 12.52 -18.40
N SER A 164 -2.85 11.58 -18.76
CA SER A 164 -1.38 11.74 -18.65
C SER A 164 -0.90 12.83 -19.59
N VAL A 165 0.24 13.45 -19.25
CA VAL A 165 0.88 14.46 -20.10
C VAL A 165 1.96 13.83 -20.96
N ASP A 166 2.08 14.24 -22.23
CA ASP A 166 3.18 13.80 -23.08
C ASP A 166 4.49 14.46 -22.66
N THR A 167 5.24 13.75 -21.82
CA THR A 167 6.56 14.16 -21.32
C THR A 167 7.66 14.17 -22.38
N LYS A 168 7.41 13.67 -23.60
CA LYS A 168 8.34 13.82 -24.72
C LYS A 168 8.31 15.24 -25.28
N LEU A 169 7.19 15.95 -25.14
CA LEU A 169 7.06 17.33 -25.55
C LEU A 169 7.68 18.26 -24.50
N GLY A 170 8.41 19.27 -24.96
CA GLY A 170 8.93 20.33 -24.08
C GLY A 170 7.81 21.03 -23.30
N ALA A 171 6.66 21.24 -23.94
CA ALA A 171 5.48 21.81 -23.31
C ALA A 171 4.86 20.92 -22.23
N GLY A 172 4.87 19.59 -22.42
CA GLY A 172 4.38 18.67 -21.40
C GLY A 172 5.24 18.71 -20.12
N ARG A 173 6.57 18.73 -20.29
CA ARG A 173 7.51 18.92 -19.18
C ARG A 173 7.37 20.31 -18.52
N ALA A 174 7.17 21.35 -19.32
CA ALA A 174 6.96 22.71 -18.81
C ALA A 174 5.66 22.82 -18.00
N PHE A 175 4.58 22.19 -18.44
CA PHE A 175 3.32 22.15 -17.69
C PHE A 175 3.51 21.48 -16.33
N LEU A 176 4.11 20.28 -16.29
CA LEU A 176 4.39 19.59 -15.02
C LEU A 176 5.27 20.46 -14.13
N ARG A 177 6.36 21.05 -14.65
CA ARG A 177 7.21 21.97 -13.88
C ARG A 177 6.40 23.11 -13.26
N SER A 178 5.56 23.77 -14.07
CA SER A 178 4.75 24.91 -13.64
C SER A 178 3.74 24.58 -12.54
N LEU A 179 3.28 23.33 -12.44
CA LEU A 179 2.42 22.86 -11.35
C LEU A 179 3.21 22.76 -10.04
N TYR A 180 4.36 22.08 -10.05
CA TYR A 180 5.14 21.84 -8.83
C TYR A 180 5.88 23.09 -8.33
N GLU A 181 6.27 24.00 -9.22
CA GLU A 181 6.73 25.34 -8.83
C GLU A 181 5.62 26.13 -8.13
N GLN A 182 4.40 26.13 -8.69
CA GLN A 182 3.24 26.76 -8.04
C GLN A 182 2.95 26.15 -6.66
N TYR A 183 3.06 24.83 -6.51
CA TYR A 183 2.88 24.19 -5.21
C TYR A 183 3.96 24.61 -4.20
N ALA A 184 5.21 24.76 -4.64
CA ALA A 184 6.28 25.29 -3.80
C ALA A 184 6.04 26.74 -3.39
N GLU A 185 5.59 27.59 -4.32
CA GLU A 185 5.21 28.99 -4.06
C GLU A 185 4.07 29.10 -3.03
N TRP A 186 3.10 28.17 -3.08
CA TRP A 186 2.04 28.08 -2.07
C TRP A 186 2.52 27.57 -0.72
N GLY A 187 3.76 27.10 -0.60
CA GLY A 187 4.28 26.54 0.65
C GLY A 187 3.87 25.09 0.90
N VAL A 188 3.61 24.31 -0.14
CA VAL A 188 3.35 22.86 0.00
C VAL A 188 4.63 22.14 0.43
N ASP A 189 4.52 21.18 1.34
CA ASP A 189 5.59 20.31 1.88
C ASP A 189 5.45 18.86 1.45
N PHE A 190 4.29 18.47 0.94
CA PHE A 190 3.95 17.08 0.64
C PHE A 190 2.99 17.01 -0.54
N VAL A 191 3.29 16.16 -1.52
CA VAL A 191 2.39 15.88 -2.64
C VAL A 191 2.10 14.39 -2.74
N LYS A 192 0.81 14.02 -2.71
CA LYS A 192 0.31 12.69 -3.08
C LYS A 192 -0.13 12.71 -4.53
N HIS A 193 0.68 12.13 -5.39
CA HIS A 193 0.46 12.04 -6.83
C HIS A 193 -0.26 10.74 -7.15
N ASP A 194 -1.50 10.88 -7.61
CA ASP A 194 -2.42 9.79 -7.77
C ASP A 194 -2.64 9.43 -9.23
N SER A 195 -3.08 8.20 -9.44
CA SER A 195 -3.25 7.61 -10.76
C SER A 195 -1.92 7.50 -11.52
N VAL A 196 -0.78 7.29 -10.86
CA VAL A 196 0.52 7.12 -11.56
C VAL A 196 1.24 5.83 -11.20
N PHE A 197 0.73 5.05 -10.25
CA PHE A 197 1.42 3.88 -9.71
C PHE A 197 0.53 2.64 -9.60
N GLY A 198 1.14 1.46 -9.65
CA GLY A 198 0.42 0.19 -9.77
C GLY A 198 0.02 -0.09 -11.21
N ALA A 199 -1.22 -0.56 -11.43
CA ALA A 199 -1.76 -0.85 -12.76
C ALA A 199 -1.69 0.36 -13.72
N ASP A 200 -1.62 1.56 -13.16
CA ASP A 200 -1.55 2.86 -13.83
C ASP A 200 -0.12 3.39 -14.00
N LEU A 201 0.91 2.54 -13.91
CA LEU A 201 2.31 2.95 -13.87
C LEU A 201 2.68 3.92 -15.02
N ASP A 202 3.09 5.13 -14.64
CA ASP A 202 3.64 6.14 -15.54
C ASP A 202 5.03 6.58 -15.09
N ILE A 203 6.03 5.76 -15.41
CA ILE A 203 7.41 6.02 -14.99
C ILE A 203 7.96 7.33 -15.58
N ASN A 204 7.49 7.74 -16.76
CA ASN A 204 7.99 8.95 -17.41
C ASN A 204 7.49 10.20 -16.67
N GLU A 205 6.20 10.24 -16.35
CA GLU A 205 5.62 11.35 -15.58
C GLU A 205 6.21 11.39 -14.16
N ILE A 206 6.33 10.24 -13.50
CA ILE A 206 6.97 10.14 -12.17
C ILE A 206 8.41 10.68 -12.21
N SER A 207 9.18 10.33 -13.23
CA SER A 207 10.57 10.76 -13.37
C SER A 207 10.68 12.28 -13.57
N VAL A 208 9.87 12.86 -14.45
CA VAL A 208 9.86 14.31 -14.68
C VAL A 208 9.47 15.06 -13.41
N VAL A 209 8.44 14.61 -12.70
CA VAL A 209 8.05 15.20 -11.42
C VAL A 209 9.17 15.09 -10.40
N SER A 210 9.80 13.92 -10.26
CA SER A 210 10.93 13.71 -9.35
C SER A 210 12.10 14.65 -9.65
N GLU A 211 12.43 14.87 -10.93
CA GLU A 211 13.46 15.82 -11.37
C GLU A 211 13.12 17.25 -10.96
N VAL A 212 11.88 17.70 -11.18
CA VAL A 212 11.42 19.03 -10.76
C VAL A 212 11.55 19.17 -9.24
N LEU A 213 11.06 18.19 -8.46
CA LEU A 213 11.10 18.23 -7.00
C LEU A 213 12.51 18.25 -6.40
N LYS A 214 13.52 17.78 -7.13
CA LYS A 214 14.95 17.90 -6.74
C LYS A 214 15.49 19.31 -6.94
N GLN A 215 14.97 20.05 -7.90
CA GLN A 215 15.44 21.39 -8.28
C GLN A 215 14.78 22.51 -7.47
N LEU A 216 13.67 22.21 -6.78
CA LEU A 216 12.98 23.18 -5.92
C LEU A 216 13.78 23.45 -4.64
N ASP A 217 13.93 24.73 -4.29
CA ASP A 217 14.53 25.17 -3.01
C ASP A 217 13.70 24.70 -1.81
N ARG A 218 12.37 24.61 -1.99
CA ARG A 218 11.47 24.09 -0.96
C ARG A 218 11.44 22.56 -1.01
N PRO A 219 11.75 21.85 0.11
CA PRO A 219 11.63 20.41 0.14
C PRO A 219 10.17 19.97 0.14
N ILE A 220 9.79 19.20 -0.89
CA ILE A 220 8.47 18.58 -1.01
C ILE A 220 8.64 17.06 -0.97
N LEU A 221 7.91 16.40 -0.07
CA LEU A 221 7.86 14.95 0.03
C LEU A 221 6.94 14.38 -1.05
N TYR A 222 7.43 13.38 -1.77
CA TYR A 222 6.70 12.81 -2.91
C TYR A 222 6.11 11.43 -2.59
N SER A 223 4.78 11.33 -2.69
CA SER A 223 3.99 10.13 -2.43
C SER A 223 3.27 9.64 -3.69
N LEU A 224 3.37 8.34 -4.02
CA LEU A 224 2.74 7.75 -5.21
C LEU A 224 1.50 6.90 -4.87
N SER A 225 0.46 7.03 -5.69
CA SER A 225 -0.85 6.38 -5.54
C SER A 225 -1.40 5.98 -6.93
N PRO A 226 -2.31 4.98 -7.05
CA PRO A 226 -3.02 4.24 -6.02
C PRO A 226 -2.43 2.88 -5.64
N GLY A 227 -1.36 2.41 -6.29
CA GLY A 227 -0.73 1.16 -5.86
C GLY A 227 -1.56 -0.12 -6.10
N THR A 228 -2.50 -0.08 -7.05
CA THR A 228 -3.28 -1.25 -7.48
C THR A 228 -2.37 -2.30 -8.11
N SER A 229 -2.41 -3.55 -7.62
CA SER A 229 -1.62 -4.67 -8.17
C SER A 229 -0.10 -4.43 -8.23
N VAL A 230 0.46 -3.69 -7.26
CA VAL A 230 1.90 -3.41 -7.25
C VAL A 230 2.69 -4.69 -6.95
N THR A 231 3.85 -4.81 -7.59
CA THR A 231 4.83 -5.84 -7.32
C THR A 231 6.13 -5.23 -6.77
N PRO A 232 6.97 -6.00 -6.06
CA PRO A 232 8.28 -5.51 -5.63
C PRO A 232 9.19 -5.06 -6.79
N ALA A 233 9.01 -5.59 -8.01
CA ALA A 233 9.75 -5.13 -9.18
C ALA A 233 9.38 -3.68 -9.54
N MET A 234 8.09 -3.37 -9.62
CA MET A 234 7.62 -2.01 -9.88
C MET A 234 8.05 -1.03 -8.79
N ALA A 235 8.07 -1.48 -7.53
CA ALA A 235 8.55 -0.68 -6.42
C ALA A 235 10.04 -0.33 -6.53
N LYS A 236 10.87 -1.25 -7.04
CA LYS A 236 12.30 -0.99 -7.31
C LYS A 236 12.50 0.08 -8.39
N ASP A 237 11.61 0.12 -9.39
CA ASP A 237 11.70 1.10 -10.48
C ASP A 237 11.41 2.53 -10.00
N VAL A 238 10.56 2.69 -8.97
CA VAL A 238 10.12 4.01 -8.47
C VAL A 238 10.72 4.42 -7.14
N SER A 239 11.33 3.51 -6.38
CA SER A 239 11.80 3.80 -5.02
C SER A 239 12.77 4.98 -5.00
N GLY A 240 13.75 5.02 -5.90
CA GLY A 240 14.69 6.14 -6.02
C GLY A 240 14.10 7.46 -6.54
N LEU A 241 12.83 7.46 -6.96
CA LEU A 241 12.13 8.62 -7.51
C LEU A 241 11.16 9.27 -6.52
N ALA A 242 10.75 8.56 -5.46
CA ALA A 242 9.76 9.02 -4.49
C ALA A 242 10.21 8.82 -3.03
N ASN A 243 9.46 9.36 -2.08
CA ASN A 243 9.69 9.17 -0.64
C ASN A 243 8.69 8.17 -0.03
N MET A 244 7.57 7.94 -0.69
CA MET A 244 6.66 6.86 -0.34
C MET A 244 5.80 6.45 -1.54
N TYR A 245 5.34 5.22 -1.55
CA TYR A 245 4.44 4.71 -2.58
C TYR A 245 3.47 3.70 -2.00
N ARG A 246 2.23 3.71 -2.49
CA ARG A 246 1.20 2.74 -2.09
C ARG A 246 1.55 1.34 -2.59
N ILE A 247 1.41 0.32 -1.75
CA ILE A 247 1.64 -1.09 -2.13
C ILE A 247 0.35 -1.88 -2.39
N THR A 248 -0.79 -1.28 -2.07
CA THR A 248 -2.14 -1.81 -2.25
C THR A 248 -3.04 -0.73 -2.85
N ALA A 249 -4.17 -1.16 -3.43
CA ALA A 249 -5.23 -0.27 -3.90
C ALA A 249 -5.86 0.52 -2.72
N ASP A 250 -6.93 1.28 -2.96
CA ASP A 250 -7.66 1.92 -1.87
C ASP A 250 -8.21 0.83 -0.93
N ASP A 251 -7.66 0.78 0.28
CA ASP A 251 -8.10 -0.13 1.33
C ASP A 251 -9.15 0.54 2.22
N TRP A 252 -10.05 -0.28 2.77
CA TRP A 252 -11.12 0.16 3.66
C TRP A 252 -11.07 -0.64 4.96
N ASP A 253 -11.92 -0.27 5.90
CA ASP A 253 -11.99 -0.86 7.23
C ASP A 253 -12.71 -2.21 7.24
N SER A 254 -12.25 -3.13 6.41
CA SER A 254 -12.70 -4.51 6.33
C SER A 254 -11.55 -5.46 6.66
N TRP A 255 -11.84 -6.55 7.37
CA TRP A 255 -10.81 -7.54 7.70
C TRP A 255 -10.18 -8.16 6.44
N GLY A 256 -10.94 -8.28 5.34
CA GLY A 256 -10.42 -8.79 4.07
C GLY A 256 -9.28 -7.93 3.51
N ASP A 257 -9.42 -6.61 3.59
CA ASP A 257 -8.40 -5.67 3.13
C ASP A 257 -7.17 -5.74 4.06
N VAL A 258 -7.38 -5.69 5.37
CA VAL A 258 -6.31 -5.82 6.38
C VAL A 258 -5.53 -7.14 6.24
N ALA A 259 -6.23 -8.26 6.05
CA ALA A 259 -5.61 -9.57 5.91
C ALA A 259 -4.72 -9.66 4.66
N SER A 260 -5.11 -9.01 3.56
CA SER A 260 -4.34 -9.02 2.31
C SER A 260 -2.98 -8.34 2.45
N HIS A 261 -2.86 -7.37 3.37
CA HIS A 261 -1.61 -6.62 3.59
C HIS A 261 -0.49 -7.50 4.12
N PHE A 262 -0.81 -8.57 4.85
CA PHE A 262 0.21 -9.46 5.41
C PHE A 262 1.07 -10.10 4.32
N ASP A 263 0.44 -10.57 3.25
CA ASP A 263 1.14 -11.22 2.14
C ASP A 263 1.92 -10.19 1.30
N VAL A 264 1.30 -9.05 0.97
CA VAL A 264 1.98 -7.98 0.22
C VAL A 264 3.20 -7.47 1.00
N THR A 265 3.04 -7.18 2.28
CA THR A 265 4.12 -6.65 3.11
C THR A 265 5.26 -7.66 3.30
N ARG A 266 4.95 -8.96 3.42
CA ARG A 266 5.97 -10.02 3.40
C ARG A 266 6.81 -9.92 2.13
N ASP A 267 6.16 -9.88 0.96
CA ASP A 267 6.84 -9.91 -0.33
C ASP A 267 7.76 -8.70 -0.50
N PHE A 268 7.32 -7.52 -0.06
CA PHE A 268 8.13 -6.30 -0.06
C PHE A 268 9.30 -6.34 0.92
N SER A 269 9.09 -6.86 2.14
CA SER A 269 10.19 -7.04 3.11
C SER A 269 11.23 -8.02 2.60
N THR A 270 10.81 -9.10 1.95
CA THR A 270 11.69 -10.11 1.35
C THR A 270 12.50 -9.53 0.19
N ALA A 271 11.93 -8.56 -0.53
CA ALA A 271 12.60 -7.82 -1.59
C ALA A 271 13.50 -6.67 -1.08
N ASN A 272 13.67 -6.51 0.24
CA ASN A 272 14.42 -5.44 0.90
C ASN A 272 13.94 -4.03 0.51
N MET A 273 12.62 -3.86 0.38
CA MET A 273 12.05 -2.57 0.01
C MET A 273 11.78 -1.66 1.20
N ILE A 274 11.74 -2.21 2.43
CA ILE A 274 11.38 -1.46 3.65
C ILE A 274 12.41 -0.38 3.95
N GLY A 275 12.03 0.88 3.74
CA GLY A 275 12.92 2.02 3.92
C GLY A 275 14.09 2.02 2.92
N ALA A 276 13.86 1.53 1.70
CA ALA A 276 14.86 1.59 0.62
C ALA A 276 15.27 3.04 0.32
N LYS A 277 16.42 3.23 -0.36
CA LYS A 277 16.87 4.57 -0.76
C LYS A 277 15.84 5.23 -1.69
N GLY A 278 15.44 6.43 -1.34
CA GLY A 278 14.44 7.22 -2.03
C GLY A 278 14.92 8.58 -2.53
N LEU A 279 13.95 9.44 -2.83
CA LEU A 279 14.17 10.80 -3.32
C LEU A 279 14.80 11.68 -2.24
N LEU A 280 16.12 11.89 -2.33
CA LEU A 280 16.89 12.69 -1.35
C LEU A 280 16.71 12.21 0.10
N GLY A 281 16.59 10.89 0.29
CA GLY A 281 16.47 10.23 1.59
C GLY A 281 15.96 8.81 1.46
N ASN A 282 14.97 8.40 2.28
CA ASN A 282 14.37 7.07 2.20
C ASN A 282 13.03 7.08 1.44
N SER A 283 12.65 5.90 0.96
CA SER A 283 11.36 5.58 0.37
C SER A 283 10.67 4.52 1.21
N PHE A 284 9.43 4.79 1.63
CA PHE A 284 8.65 3.88 2.46
C PHE A 284 7.41 3.36 1.76
N GLU A 285 7.13 2.09 1.97
CA GLU A 285 5.90 1.45 1.54
C GLU A 285 4.73 1.97 2.36
N CYS A 286 3.80 2.63 1.67
CA CYS A 286 2.55 3.06 2.25
C CYS A 286 1.54 1.91 2.16
N GLN A 287 1.22 1.34 3.32
CA GLN A 287 0.02 0.54 3.50
C GLN A 287 -1.08 1.46 4.01
N THR A 288 -2.23 1.43 3.35
CA THR A 288 -3.44 2.07 3.86
C THR A 288 -4.09 1.15 4.90
N GLY A 289 -3.64 1.24 6.16
CA GLY A 289 -4.18 0.45 7.26
C GLY A 289 -5.24 1.16 8.10
N PRO A 290 -5.99 0.48 8.98
CA PRO A 290 -6.86 1.09 10.01
C PRO A 290 -6.23 2.18 10.88
N CYS A 291 -4.90 2.19 11.10
CA CYS A 291 -4.26 3.32 11.79
C CYS A 291 -4.18 4.57 10.91
N THR A 292 -4.19 4.41 9.59
CA THR A 292 -4.40 5.47 8.59
C THR A 292 -5.88 5.65 8.26
N GLN A 293 -6.78 4.91 8.90
CA GLN A 293 -8.17 4.79 8.51
C GLN A 293 -9.08 4.60 9.71
N MET A 294 -9.52 5.72 10.27
CA MET A 294 -10.66 5.74 11.19
C MET A 294 -11.62 6.86 10.85
N CYS A 295 -12.31 6.74 9.73
CA CYS A 295 -13.72 7.09 9.59
C CYS A 295 -13.97 7.18 8.11
N ILE A 296 -14.63 6.17 7.55
CA ILE A 296 -15.23 6.30 6.24
C ILE A 296 -16.69 6.65 6.45
N THR A 297 -17.13 7.75 5.86
CA THR A 297 -18.54 8.08 5.78
C THR A 297 -19.22 7.34 4.62
N SER A 298 -20.35 6.69 4.92
CA SER A 298 -21.49 6.28 4.06
C SER A 298 -21.59 4.88 3.40
N MET A 299 -22.74 4.23 3.64
CA MET A 299 -23.58 3.43 2.70
C MET A 299 -25.06 3.73 3.03
N PHE A 300 -25.95 3.77 2.02
CA PHE A 300 -27.35 4.26 2.08
C PHE A 300 -28.37 3.32 2.75
N THR A 301 -29.42 3.93 3.34
CA THR A 301 -30.83 3.51 3.21
C THR A 301 -31.77 4.73 3.09
N ASN A 302 -32.01 5.23 1.86
CA ASN A 302 -33.36 5.56 1.34
C ASN A 302 -33.31 6.16 -0.08
N LYS A 303 -34.19 5.65 -0.93
CA LYS A 303 -34.44 6.03 -2.33
C LYS A 303 -35.13 7.40 -2.35
N GLU A 304 -34.55 8.41 -3.01
CA GLU A 304 -35.32 9.27 -3.93
C GLU A 304 -34.53 10.35 -4.70
N LEU A 305 -33.24 10.63 -4.45
CA LEU A 305 -32.58 11.76 -5.13
C LEU A 305 -31.10 11.58 -5.56
N ALA A 306 -30.58 10.35 -5.63
CA ALA A 306 -29.17 10.12 -5.99
C ALA A 306 -29.02 9.20 -7.20
N ILE A 307 -28.31 9.66 -8.24
CA ILE A 307 -27.69 8.77 -9.22
C ILE A 307 -26.62 7.98 -8.43
N PRO A 308 -26.69 6.63 -8.39
CA PRO A 308 -25.80 5.84 -7.55
C PRO A 308 -24.41 5.77 -8.19
N SER A 309 -23.49 6.61 -7.73
CA SER A 309 -22.06 6.33 -7.79
C SER A 309 -21.61 5.88 -6.41
N PRO A 310 -21.04 4.66 -6.26
CA PRO A 310 -20.42 4.18 -5.02
C PRO A 310 -19.33 5.09 -4.43
N TRP A 311 -18.90 6.12 -5.15
CA TRP A 311 -17.71 6.92 -4.85
C TRP A 311 -17.98 8.41 -4.58
N SER A 312 -19.24 8.86 -4.58
CA SER A 312 -19.57 10.28 -4.38
C SER A 312 -20.60 10.50 -3.28
N SER A 313 -20.13 10.74 -2.06
CA SER A 313 -21.00 10.98 -0.91
C SER A 313 -20.90 12.44 -0.48
N ASN A 314 -21.75 13.28 -1.09
CA ASN A 314 -21.75 14.72 -0.80
C ASN A 314 -22.32 15.06 0.58
N ASP A 315 -23.17 14.21 1.17
CA ASP A 315 -23.75 14.35 2.53
C ASP A 315 -24.37 13.00 2.99
N GLY A 316 -23.56 12.03 3.46
CA GLY A 316 -24.01 10.68 3.89
C GLY A 316 -23.53 10.31 5.32
N PRO A 317 -24.10 9.28 5.99
CA PRO A 317 -24.05 9.19 7.46
C PRO A 317 -22.65 8.91 8.01
N HIS A 318 -22.36 9.54 9.14
CA HIS A 318 -21.14 9.38 9.92
C HIS A 318 -21.13 8.03 10.64
N ARG A 319 -20.03 7.26 10.53
CA ARG A 319 -19.80 6.03 11.29
C ARG A 319 -18.39 5.98 11.86
N THR A 320 -18.22 5.18 12.91
CA THR A 320 -16.91 4.74 13.40
C THR A 320 -16.36 3.65 12.48
N SER A 321 -15.08 3.28 12.66
CA SER A 321 -14.49 2.13 11.98
C SER A 321 -15.28 0.85 12.26
N ASN A 322 -15.42 -0.01 11.26
CA ASN A 322 -16.03 -1.35 11.35
C ASN A 322 -15.05 -2.37 11.95
N LEU A 323 -13.77 -2.04 12.02
CA LEU A 323 -12.76 -2.91 12.60
C LEU A 323 -12.85 -2.87 14.11
N ASN A 324 -12.74 -4.05 14.72
CA ASN A 324 -12.76 -4.16 16.17
C ASN A 324 -11.41 -3.73 16.78
N ALA A 325 -11.36 -3.62 18.11
CA ALA A 325 -10.16 -3.15 18.82
C ALA A 325 -8.92 -4.06 18.65
N ASP A 326 -9.10 -5.36 18.38
CA ASP A 326 -8.00 -6.29 18.09
C ASP A 326 -7.50 -6.10 16.65
N GLU A 327 -8.40 -5.89 15.69
CA GLU A 327 -8.07 -5.66 14.27
C GLU A 327 -7.36 -4.32 14.02
N GLN A 328 -7.67 -3.29 14.82
CA GLN A 328 -7.01 -1.97 14.76
C GLN A 328 -5.57 -2.01 15.27
N ARG A 329 -5.21 -2.99 16.11
CA ARG A 329 -3.86 -3.17 16.66
C ARG A 329 -3.01 -3.97 15.68
N THR A 330 -2.27 -3.31 14.79
CA THR A 330 -1.79 -4.04 13.61
C THR A 330 -0.38 -3.64 13.15
N GLN A 331 0.03 -4.30 12.07
CA GLN A 331 1.39 -4.55 11.57
C GLN A 331 2.19 -3.32 11.12
N TRP A 332 1.56 -2.17 10.86
CA TRP A 332 2.20 -1.03 10.19
C TRP A 332 3.48 -0.55 10.83
N SER A 333 3.54 -0.59 12.17
CA SER A 333 4.75 -0.22 12.89
C SER A 333 5.89 -1.20 12.57
N MET A 334 5.61 -2.51 12.56
CA MET A 334 6.59 -3.55 12.20
C MET A 334 6.98 -3.49 10.72
N ALA A 335 6.16 -2.94 9.84
CA ALA A 335 6.50 -2.74 8.44
C ALA A 335 7.14 -1.37 8.13
N LYS A 336 7.26 -0.50 9.14
CA LYS A 336 7.69 0.90 8.99
C LYS A 336 6.87 1.67 7.94
N SER A 337 5.58 1.35 7.82
CA SER A 337 4.68 2.10 6.92
C SER A 337 4.51 3.54 7.42
N PRO A 338 4.43 4.55 6.54
CA PRO A 338 3.94 5.87 6.89
C PRO A 338 2.58 5.79 7.60
N LEU A 339 2.35 6.65 8.60
CA LEU A 339 1.13 6.66 9.42
C LEU A 339 0.33 7.93 9.16
N MET A 340 -0.54 7.91 8.15
CA MET A 340 -1.45 9.00 7.77
C MET A 340 -2.87 8.78 8.27
N PHE A 341 -3.25 9.25 9.46
CA PHE A 341 -4.61 9.08 9.98
C PHE A 341 -5.68 9.65 9.02
N GLY A 342 -6.71 8.88 8.68
CA GLY A 342 -7.77 9.30 7.74
C GLY A 342 -9.03 9.84 8.40
N GLY A 343 -9.13 9.64 9.72
CA GLY A 343 -10.32 9.95 10.49
C GLY A 343 -10.59 11.42 10.77
N ASP A 344 -11.81 11.74 11.16
CA ASP A 344 -12.14 13.09 11.66
C ASP A 344 -11.65 13.24 13.10
N LEU A 345 -10.49 13.88 13.29
CA LEU A 345 -9.82 14.04 14.59
C LEU A 345 -10.67 14.79 15.61
N ARG A 346 -11.68 15.55 15.17
CA ARG A 346 -12.66 16.20 16.05
C ARG A 346 -13.53 15.19 16.82
N LYS A 347 -13.55 13.94 16.36
CA LYS A 347 -14.25 12.80 16.97
C LYS A 347 -13.28 11.74 17.50
N LEU A 348 -12.00 12.10 17.69
CA LEU A 348 -10.97 11.17 18.16
C LEU A 348 -11.25 10.73 19.60
N ASP A 349 -11.60 9.45 19.77
CA ASP A 349 -11.78 8.83 21.07
C ASP A 349 -10.44 8.47 21.75
N GLU A 350 -10.50 8.18 23.04
CA GLU A 350 -9.32 7.89 23.86
C GLU A 350 -8.63 6.57 23.47
N THR A 351 -9.38 5.55 23.04
CA THR A 351 -8.80 4.26 22.63
C THR A 351 -7.95 4.44 21.38
N THR A 352 -8.50 5.15 20.39
CA THR A 352 -7.80 5.48 19.15
C THR A 352 -6.60 6.39 19.42
N TYR A 353 -6.78 7.43 20.25
CA TYR A 353 -5.67 8.31 20.64
C TYR A 353 -4.51 7.50 21.25
N ASN A 354 -4.79 6.62 22.22
CA ASN A 354 -3.77 5.80 22.88
C ASN A 354 -3.04 4.85 21.92
N LEU A 355 -3.71 4.39 20.86
CA LEU A 355 -3.08 3.60 19.80
C LEU A 355 -2.11 4.45 18.97
N LEU A 356 -2.54 5.64 18.54
CA LEU A 356 -1.73 6.59 17.76
C LEU A 356 -0.51 7.11 18.54
N THR A 357 -0.64 7.24 19.86
CA THR A 357 0.42 7.78 20.74
C THR A 357 1.19 6.69 21.48
N ASN A 358 1.05 5.41 21.12
CA ASN A 358 1.75 4.34 21.83
C ASN A 358 3.27 4.44 21.58
N PRO A 359 4.09 4.68 22.62
CA PRO A 359 5.51 4.96 22.43
C PRO A 359 6.28 3.78 21.87
N ILE A 360 5.85 2.54 22.14
CA ILE A 360 6.53 1.34 21.63
C ILE A 360 6.25 1.16 20.15
N LEU A 361 5.01 1.37 19.70
CA LEU A 361 4.66 1.30 18.28
C LEU A 361 5.38 2.36 17.47
N LEU A 362 5.40 3.60 17.96
CA LEU A 362 6.10 4.71 17.31
C LEU A 362 7.61 4.49 17.27
N GLU A 363 8.19 3.93 18.33
CA GLU A 363 9.62 3.55 18.38
C GLU A 363 9.96 2.50 17.32
N ILE A 364 9.13 1.46 17.19
CA ILE A 364 9.31 0.43 16.14
C ILE A 364 9.21 1.09 14.77
N ASN A 365 8.11 1.81 14.50
CA ASN A 365 7.87 2.43 13.19
C ASN A 365 9.03 3.34 12.76
N SER A 366 9.46 4.25 13.64
CA SER A 366 10.48 5.24 13.30
C SER A 366 11.89 4.65 13.34
N PHE A 367 12.27 3.94 14.41
CA PHE A 367 13.68 3.70 14.71
C PHE A 367 14.13 2.23 14.62
N SER A 368 13.23 1.27 14.42
CA SER A 368 13.68 -0.12 14.27
C SER A 368 14.36 -0.38 12.93
N SER A 369 15.17 -1.44 12.89
CA SER A 369 15.83 -1.98 11.71
C SER A 369 15.63 -3.49 11.59
N ASN A 370 15.99 -4.08 10.45
CA ASN A 370 15.81 -5.51 10.15
C ASN A 370 14.36 -5.98 10.34
N ASN A 371 13.43 -5.15 9.91
CA ASN A 371 12.00 -5.42 9.94
C ASN A 371 11.66 -6.45 8.87
N MET A 372 11.18 -7.63 9.28
CA MET A 372 10.83 -8.69 8.34
C MET A 372 9.84 -9.68 8.94
N GLU A 373 9.23 -10.48 8.07
CA GLU A 373 8.47 -11.64 8.51
C GLU A 373 9.40 -12.68 9.17
N PHE A 374 8.95 -13.24 10.29
CA PHE A 374 9.63 -14.26 11.06
C PHE A 374 8.93 -15.61 10.88
N PRO A 375 9.49 -16.55 10.09
CA PRO A 375 8.77 -17.77 9.70
C PRO A 375 8.80 -18.88 10.76
N TYR A 376 9.67 -18.80 11.76
CA TYR A 376 9.89 -19.90 12.72
C TYR A 376 8.91 -19.86 13.90
N ILE A 377 7.62 -20.04 13.61
CA ILE A 377 6.54 -20.10 14.61
C ILE A 377 5.83 -21.45 14.61
N THR A 378 5.21 -21.80 15.74
CA THR A 378 4.29 -22.93 15.86
C THR A 378 2.92 -22.45 16.33
N SER A 379 1.86 -23.05 15.80
CA SER A 379 0.47 -22.73 16.13
C SER A 379 -0.26 -23.97 16.66
N ALA A 380 -1.06 -23.80 17.72
CA ALA A 380 -1.98 -24.83 18.21
C ALA A 380 -3.39 -24.23 18.41
N ASN A 381 -4.40 -24.92 17.88
CA ASN A 381 -5.80 -24.53 18.06
C ASN A 381 -6.24 -24.89 19.48
N GLY A 382 -7.03 -24.02 20.10
CA GLY A 382 -7.41 -24.10 21.52
C GLY A 382 -8.33 -25.25 21.93
N PHE A 383 -8.39 -26.37 21.19
CA PHE A 383 -9.17 -27.53 21.58
C PHE A 383 -8.47 -28.32 22.69
N LYS A 384 -8.88 -28.07 23.94
CA LYS A 384 -8.82 -29.10 24.99
C LYS A 384 -10.10 -29.90 24.94
N SER A 385 -10.11 -31.00 24.17
CA SER A 385 -11.01 -32.10 24.49
C SER A 385 -10.44 -32.80 25.73
N LYS A 386 -11.23 -32.87 26.81
CA LYS A 386 -10.93 -33.75 27.94
C LYS A 386 -11.08 -35.20 27.46
N ASN A 387 -10.13 -36.04 27.88
CA ASN A 387 -10.00 -37.48 27.64
C ASN A 387 -9.30 -37.84 26.34
N ASP A 388 -7.97 -37.98 26.39
CA ASP A 388 -7.41 -39.33 26.32
C ASP A 388 -5.99 -39.41 26.91
N VAL A 389 -5.76 -40.60 27.45
CA VAL A 389 -4.69 -41.02 28.34
C VAL A 389 -3.36 -41.19 27.61
N LEU A 390 -2.27 -40.90 28.35
CA LEU A 390 -0.87 -41.32 28.14
C LEU A 390 -0.54 -41.94 26.77
N ASP A 391 0.19 -41.20 25.93
CA ASP A 391 1.46 -41.73 25.46
C ASP A 391 2.52 -40.64 25.25
N SER A 392 3.71 -40.99 25.70
CA SER A 392 4.93 -40.22 25.62
C SER A 392 5.48 -40.22 24.19
N GLN A 393 6.27 -39.19 23.88
CA GLN A 393 7.09 -39.07 22.65
C GLN A 393 6.33 -38.73 21.35
N SER A 394 6.21 -37.43 21.06
CA SER A 394 6.55 -36.98 19.70
C SER A 394 7.23 -35.61 19.75
N GLY A 395 8.55 -35.63 19.84
CA GLY A 395 9.36 -34.54 19.32
C GLY A 395 9.42 -34.70 17.81
N ARG A 396 8.47 -34.12 17.07
CA ARG A 396 8.61 -34.00 15.61
C ARG A 396 9.40 -32.74 15.32
N TYR A 397 10.69 -32.92 15.06
CA TYR A 397 11.41 -32.05 14.14
C TYR A 397 10.68 -32.14 12.79
N LEU A 398 10.16 -31.03 12.28
CA LEU A 398 9.61 -30.95 10.92
C LEU A 398 10.77 -30.78 9.94
N THR A 399 11.50 -31.86 9.74
CA THR A 399 12.26 -32.15 8.51
C THR A 399 11.75 -33.52 8.07
N ASP A 400 11.24 -33.61 6.86
CA ASP A 400 10.50 -34.74 6.26
C ASP A 400 9.02 -34.88 6.64
N VAL A 401 8.21 -34.11 5.92
CA VAL A 401 6.88 -34.57 5.48
C VAL A 401 6.78 -34.29 3.99
N SER A 402 6.37 -35.30 3.23
CA SER A 402 6.33 -35.35 1.76
C SER A 402 5.77 -34.08 1.12
N THR A 403 6.57 -33.45 0.27
CA THR A 403 6.22 -32.31 -0.57
C THR A 403 5.09 -32.70 -1.53
N SER A 404 3.87 -32.22 -1.28
CA SER A 404 2.87 -32.10 -2.33
C SER A 404 3.18 -30.81 -3.09
N ASP A 405 3.84 -30.93 -4.25
CA ASP A 405 4.08 -29.79 -5.14
C ASP A 405 2.71 -29.21 -5.58
N THR A 406 2.36 -28.03 -5.08
CA THR A 406 1.15 -27.35 -5.53
C THR A 406 1.50 -26.62 -6.82
N HIS A 407 0.90 -27.05 -7.93
CA HIS A 407 1.17 -26.47 -9.22
C HIS A 407 0.22 -25.28 -9.41
N VAL A 408 0.73 -24.10 -9.79
CA VAL A 408 -0.08 -22.90 -10.04
C VAL A 408 0.14 -22.43 -11.48
N LEU A 409 -0.95 -22.20 -12.19
CA LEU A 409 -0.94 -21.60 -13.53
C LEU A 409 -0.70 -20.09 -13.44
N SER A 410 0.26 -19.57 -14.20
CA SER A 410 0.59 -18.14 -14.25
C SER A 410 0.90 -17.70 -15.68
N LEU A 411 0.87 -16.39 -15.94
CA LEU A 411 1.18 -15.82 -17.26
C LEU A 411 2.60 -15.26 -17.29
N THR A 412 3.31 -15.48 -18.39
CA THR A 412 4.64 -14.89 -18.61
C THR A 412 4.88 -14.59 -20.09
N SER A 413 6.02 -13.96 -20.41
CA SER A 413 6.47 -13.80 -21.78
C SER A 413 6.71 -15.16 -22.46
N CYS A 414 6.25 -15.33 -23.70
CA CYS A 414 6.49 -16.57 -24.46
C CYS A 414 7.97 -16.90 -24.72
N THR A 415 8.88 -15.94 -24.51
CA THR A 415 10.33 -16.14 -24.58
C THR A 415 10.93 -16.73 -23.30
N ASN A 416 10.15 -16.82 -22.21
CA ASN A 416 10.61 -17.38 -20.95
C ASN A 416 10.75 -18.91 -21.06
N SER A 417 11.90 -19.45 -20.63
CA SER A 417 12.13 -20.90 -20.64
C SER A 417 11.12 -21.69 -19.82
N LYS A 418 10.50 -21.06 -18.80
CA LYS A 418 9.42 -21.67 -17.98
C LYS A 418 8.08 -21.79 -18.70
N ALA A 419 7.90 -21.13 -19.85
CA ALA A 419 6.70 -21.25 -20.68
C ALA A 419 6.75 -22.45 -21.63
N ILE A 420 7.91 -23.10 -21.75
CA ILE A 420 8.17 -24.23 -22.64
C ILE A 420 7.98 -25.52 -21.85
N GLY A 421 7.20 -26.46 -22.39
CA GLY A 421 6.98 -27.78 -21.75
C GLY A 421 5.60 -28.39 -21.98
N TRP A 422 4.70 -27.68 -22.66
CA TRP A 422 3.38 -28.17 -23.02
C TRP A 422 3.47 -29.16 -24.18
N SER A 423 2.72 -30.26 -24.12
CA SER A 423 2.64 -31.24 -25.21
C SER A 423 1.22 -31.80 -25.37
N HIS A 424 0.90 -32.30 -26.56
CA HIS A 424 -0.40 -32.92 -26.84
C HIS A 424 -0.77 -34.05 -25.86
N LYS A 425 0.24 -34.76 -25.32
CA LYS A 425 0.05 -35.84 -24.34
C LYS A 425 -0.38 -35.33 -22.96
N HIS A 426 0.16 -34.18 -22.51
CA HIS A 426 -0.24 -33.54 -21.25
C HIS A 426 -1.63 -32.91 -21.33
N VAL A 427 -2.02 -32.41 -22.51
CA VAL A 427 -3.34 -31.84 -22.76
C VAL A 427 -4.43 -32.93 -22.83
N TYR A 428 -4.12 -34.11 -23.39
CA TYR A 428 -5.04 -35.24 -23.46
C TYR A 428 -5.15 -36.06 -22.16
N CYS A 429 -4.10 -36.15 -21.34
CA CYS A 429 -4.10 -36.92 -20.08
C CYS A 429 -5.13 -36.40 -19.05
N CYS A 430 -5.59 -35.16 -19.18
CA CYS A 430 -6.62 -34.58 -18.33
C CYS A 430 -8.06 -34.94 -18.74
N PHE A 431 -8.24 -35.77 -19.78
CA PHE A 431 -9.56 -36.17 -20.29
C PHE A 431 -10.05 -37.53 -19.77
N THR A 432 -9.15 -38.36 -19.25
CA THR A 432 -9.48 -39.67 -18.70
C THR A 432 -9.07 -39.71 -17.23
N ASN A 433 -9.90 -40.33 -16.38
CA ASN A 433 -9.77 -40.40 -14.91
C ASN A 433 -8.50 -41.13 -14.39
N MET A 434 -7.38 -41.08 -15.10
CA MET A 434 -6.11 -41.69 -14.70
C MET A 434 -4.96 -40.69 -14.88
N CYS A 435 -4.92 -39.67 -14.02
CA CYS A 435 -3.69 -38.93 -13.73
C CYS A 435 -3.66 -38.50 -12.26
N SER A 436 -2.89 -39.22 -11.45
CA SER A 436 -2.65 -38.94 -10.03
C SER A 436 -1.46 -37.99 -9.80
N ARG A 437 -1.14 -37.11 -10.76
CA ARG A 437 0.07 -36.26 -10.69
C ARG A 437 -0.06 -34.80 -11.10
N PHE A 438 -1.20 -34.35 -11.67
CA PHE A 438 -1.42 -32.94 -11.99
C PHE A 438 -2.88 -32.54 -11.72
N GLU A 439 -3.10 -31.48 -10.96
CA GLU A 439 -4.42 -30.99 -10.55
C GLU A 439 -5.01 -29.96 -11.54
N PHE A 440 -5.09 -30.25 -12.85
CA PHE A 440 -5.78 -29.37 -13.81
C PHE A 440 -6.63 -30.18 -14.80
N VAL A 441 -7.78 -29.65 -15.25
CA VAL A 441 -8.67 -30.31 -16.23
C VAL A 441 -8.76 -29.44 -17.49
N VAL A 442 -8.60 -30.05 -18.67
CA VAL A 442 -8.74 -29.38 -19.97
C VAL A 442 -9.90 -30.03 -20.71
N SER A 443 -10.95 -29.27 -21.05
CA SER A 443 -12.07 -29.78 -21.84
C SER A 443 -12.01 -29.29 -23.29
N HIS A 444 -12.30 -30.19 -24.22
CA HIS A 444 -12.25 -30.01 -25.67
C HIS A 444 -13.69 -30.10 -26.20
N LYS A 445 -14.53 -29.12 -25.86
CA LYS A 445 -15.90 -29.08 -26.41
C LYS A 445 -15.88 -28.45 -27.80
N GLN A 446 -15.96 -29.34 -28.80
CA GLN A 446 -16.32 -29.12 -30.21
C GLN A 446 -15.35 -28.30 -31.08
N GLN A 447 -15.18 -28.83 -32.31
CA GLN A 447 -14.22 -28.43 -33.33
C GLN A 447 -14.25 -26.93 -33.65
N SER A 448 -13.13 -26.25 -33.41
CA SER A 448 -12.63 -25.17 -34.27
C SER A 448 -11.10 -24.98 -34.09
N GLN A 449 -10.34 -25.43 -35.08
CA GLN A 449 -8.99 -24.95 -35.42
C GLN A 449 -7.93 -24.86 -34.29
N GLY A 450 -7.70 -25.91 -33.51
CA GLY A 450 -6.50 -26.01 -32.64
C GLY A 450 -6.46 -25.09 -31.41
N LYS A 451 -7.58 -24.46 -31.05
CA LYS A 451 -7.71 -23.55 -29.89
C LYS A 451 -8.27 -24.30 -28.66
N LEU A 452 -7.68 -24.05 -27.49
CA LEU A 452 -7.97 -24.71 -26.21
C LEU A 452 -8.51 -23.73 -25.15
N GLN A 453 -9.31 -24.23 -24.21
CA GLN A 453 -9.70 -23.53 -22.99
C GLN A 453 -9.17 -24.29 -21.77
N LEU A 454 -8.60 -23.59 -20.79
CA LEU A 454 -8.02 -24.19 -19.58
C LEU A 454 -8.96 -23.97 -18.40
N PHE A 455 -9.31 -25.02 -17.65
CA PHE A 455 -10.29 -24.94 -16.56
C PHE A 455 -9.63 -25.09 -15.18
N ALA A 456 -10.25 -24.49 -14.16
CA ALA A 456 -9.93 -24.77 -12.77
C ALA A 456 -10.48 -26.14 -12.35
N THR A 457 -9.69 -26.92 -11.61
CA THR A 457 -9.96 -28.32 -11.25
C THR A 457 -11.19 -28.51 -10.36
N ASP A 458 -11.47 -27.53 -9.49
CA ASP A 458 -12.56 -27.57 -8.53
C ASP A 458 -13.87 -26.99 -9.08
N ARG A 459 -13.83 -26.32 -10.24
CA ARG A 459 -15.00 -25.66 -10.86
C ARG A 459 -14.89 -25.64 -12.39
N MET A 460 -15.57 -26.59 -13.06
CA MET A 460 -15.65 -26.67 -14.54
C MET A 460 -16.30 -25.46 -15.23
N ASP A 461 -16.78 -24.48 -14.47
CA ASP A 461 -17.41 -23.27 -14.98
C ASP A 461 -16.44 -22.09 -15.11
N PHE A 462 -15.17 -22.22 -14.69
CA PHE A 462 -14.19 -21.13 -14.69
C PHE A 462 -12.95 -21.46 -15.55
N CYS A 463 -12.58 -20.54 -16.45
CA CYS A 463 -11.53 -20.69 -17.45
C CYS A 463 -10.39 -19.69 -17.25
N LEU A 464 -9.14 -20.12 -17.53
CA LEU A 464 -7.95 -19.27 -17.46
C LEU A 464 -8.04 -18.17 -18.51
N TRP A 465 -7.83 -16.95 -18.05
CA TRP A 465 -8.03 -15.75 -18.84
C TRP A 465 -6.70 -15.12 -19.23
N GLY A 466 -6.53 -14.80 -20.52
CA GLY A 466 -5.35 -14.13 -21.08
C GLY A 466 -5.67 -12.69 -21.47
N SER A 467 -6.04 -11.84 -20.50
CA SER A 467 -6.20 -10.41 -20.71
C SER A 467 -5.29 -9.62 -19.78
N PRO A 468 -4.52 -8.63 -20.27
CA PRO A 468 -3.81 -7.70 -19.40
C PRO A 468 -4.74 -6.64 -18.79
N ASN A 469 -5.89 -6.33 -19.43
CA ASN A 469 -6.57 -5.04 -19.25
C ASN A 469 -8.12 -5.09 -19.15
N GLN A 470 -8.72 -5.88 -18.24
CA GLN A 470 -10.14 -5.67 -17.90
C GLN A 470 -10.41 -5.92 -16.40
N LYS A 471 -11.18 -4.99 -15.80
CA LYS A 471 -11.53 -4.92 -14.37
C LYS A 471 -12.24 -6.20 -13.89
N LEU A 472 -11.66 -6.87 -12.89
CA LEU A 472 -12.30 -7.96 -12.15
C LEU A 472 -13.25 -7.38 -11.09
N THR A 473 -14.44 -7.96 -10.94
CA THR A 473 -15.29 -7.66 -9.78
C THR A 473 -14.72 -8.33 -8.52
N SER A 474 -15.04 -7.82 -7.34
CA SER A 474 -14.56 -8.34 -6.04
C SER A 474 -14.95 -9.80 -5.77
N LYS A 475 -15.92 -10.34 -6.53
CA LYS A 475 -16.28 -11.76 -6.51
C LYS A 475 -15.35 -12.63 -7.35
N GLU A 476 -14.76 -12.07 -8.40
CA GLU A 476 -13.83 -12.72 -9.34
C GLU A 476 -12.36 -12.61 -8.89
N LEU A 477 -12.03 -11.63 -8.03
CA LEU A 477 -10.69 -11.52 -7.42
C LEU A 477 -10.34 -12.71 -6.51
N LYS A 478 -11.35 -13.38 -5.94
CA LYS A 478 -11.16 -14.54 -5.06
C LYS A 478 -10.67 -15.80 -5.77
N SER A 479 -10.72 -15.85 -7.12
CA SER A 479 -10.43 -17.08 -7.90
C SER A 479 -9.12 -17.10 -8.68
N GLY A 480 -8.31 -16.02 -8.68
CA GLY A 480 -6.98 -15.95 -9.30
C GLY A 480 -6.92 -16.29 -10.80
N ALA A 481 -6.82 -15.32 -11.71
CA ALA A 481 -6.69 -15.51 -13.17
C ALA A 481 -7.76 -16.40 -13.88
N PHE A 482 -8.76 -16.92 -13.16
CA PHE A 482 -9.86 -17.74 -13.67
C PHE A 482 -11.19 -16.96 -13.60
N ALA A 483 -11.97 -16.99 -14.69
CA ALA A 483 -13.27 -16.31 -14.82
C ALA A 483 -14.34 -17.21 -15.48
N PRO A 484 -15.66 -16.96 -15.32
CA PRO A 484 -16.70 -17.87 -15.82
C PRO A 484 -16.59 -18.15 -17.33
N CYS A 485 -16.44 -19.40 -17.76
CA CYS A 485 -16.13 -19.78 -19.14
C CYS A 485 -17.12 -19.19 -20.16
N ARG A 486 -16.60 -18.45 -21.14
CA ARG A 486 -17.35 -17.90 -22.29
C ARG A 486 -16.48 -18.05 -23.55
N TRP A 487 -17.11 -18.26 -24.70
CA TRP A 487 -16.42 -18.35 -25.99
C TRP A 487 -15.95 -16.97 -26.45
N HIS A 488 -14.70 -16.62 -26.13
CA HIS A 488 -14.10 -15.34 -26.49
C HIS A 488 -12.58 -15.48 -26.67
N THR A 489 -11.98 -14.71 -27.59
CA THR A 489 -10.57 -14.87 -28.04
C THR A 489 -9.53 -14.71 -26.93
N ASN A 490 -9.82 -13.88 -25.93
CA ASN A 490 -8.98 -13.69 -24.73
C ASN A 490 -8.95 -14.89 -23.76
N ARG A 491 -9.66 -15.98 -24.05
CA ARG A 491 -9.70 -17.21 -23.25
C ARG A 491 -9.35 -18.45 -24.08
N MET A 492 -8.96 -18.25 -25.33
CA MET A 492 -8.49 -19.29 -26.23
C MET A 492 -6.97 -19.35 -26.20
N TRP A 493 -6.44 -20.55 -26.09
CA TRP A 493 -5.02 -20.84 -25.99
C TRP A 493 -4.60 -21.74 -27.13
N GLU A 494 -3.50 -21.42 -27.80
CA GLU A 494 -2.97 -22.20 -28.91
C GLU A 494 -1.62 -22.82 -28.53
N LEU A 495 -1.51 -24.14 -28.76
CA LEU A 495 -0.27 -24.85 -28.53
C LEU A 495 0.65 -24.62 -29.73
N SER A 496 1.78 -23.98 -29.46
CA SER A 496 2.81 -23.71 -30.46
C SER A 496 3.74 -24.92 -30.62
N VAL A 497 4.38 -25.02 -31.79
CA VAL A 497 5.28 -26.15 -32.16
C VAL A 497 6.50 -26.25 -31.22
N ASN A 498 6.91 -25.13 -30.61
CA ASN A 498 7.99 -25.04 -29.62
C ASN A 498 7.58 -25.50 -28.20
N GLY A 499 6.34 -25.97 -28.00
CA GLY A 499 5.86 -26.45 -26.70
C GLY A 499 5.41 -25.35 -25.74
N THR A 500 5.09 -24.15 -26.24
CA THR A 500 4.44 -23.08 -25.46
C THR A 500 2.94 -23.03 -25.70
N LEU A 501 2.17 -22.68 -24.66
CA LEU A 501 0.73 -22.49 -24.77
C LEU A 501 0.40 -20.99 -24.73
N ALA A 502 0.13 -20.40 -25.90
CA ALA A 502 0.06 -18.95 -26.10
C ALA A 502 -1.38 -18.45 -26.22
N ASN A 503 -1.65 -17.23 -25.73
CA ASN A 503 -2.92 -16.56 -25.95
C ASN A 503 -2.76 -15.46 -27.01
N ASN A 504 -3.43 -15.64 -28.15
CA ASN A 504 -3.31 -14.74 -29.32
C ASN A 504 -3.84 -13.32 -29.07
N TYR A 505 -4.62 -13.10 -28.00
CA TYR A 505 -5.14 -11.77 -27.65
C TYR A 505 -4.16 -10.97 -26.78
N SER A 506 -3.49 -11.60 -25.82
CA SER A 506 -2.54 -10.94 -24.91
C SER A 506 -1.07 -11.05 -25.32
N GLY A 507 -0.72 -11.98 -26.21
CA GLY A 507 0.67 -12.30 -26.56
C GLY A 507 1.45 -12.99 -25.43
N LEU A 508 0.77 -13.40 -24.35
CA LEU A 508 1.37 -14.07 -23.19
C LEU A 508 1.22 -15.58 -23.28
N CYS A 509 2.13 -16.30 -22.62
CA CYS A 509 2.14 -17.75 -22.54
C CYS A 509 1.83 -18.25 -21.12
N ALA A 510 1.11 -19.36 -21.05
CA ALA A 510 0.81 -20.03 -19.79
C ALA A 510 2.04 -20.78 -19.24
N THR A 511 2.28 -20.65 -17.95
CA THR A 511 3.33 -21.35 -17.20
C THR A 511 2.73 -22.15 -16.07
N VAL A 512 3.33 -23.29 -15.75
CA VAL A 512 3.02 -24.05 -14.54
C VAL A 512 4.18 -23.88 -13.59
N ASN A 513 3.96 -23.11 -12.54
CA ASN A 513 4.93 -22.96 -11.46
C ASN A 513 4.68 -24.06 -10.44
N SER A 514 5.66 -24.93 -10.20
CA SER A 514 5.67 -25.75 -9.00
C SER A 514 6.02 -24.83 -7.83
N ILE A 515 5.01 -24.46 -7.06
CA ILE A 515 5.26 -23.87 -5.76
C ILE A 515 5.63 -25.04 -4.87
N LYS A 516 6.91 -25.15 -4.50
CA LYS A 516 7.26 -25.85 -3.28
C LYS A 516 6.42 -25.19 -2.21
N ALA A 517 5.43 -25.90 -1.69
CA ALA A 517 4.65 -25.43 -0.57
C ALA A 517 5.61 -25.30 0.62
N GLU A 518 6.28 -24.15 0.73
CA GLU A 518 6.79 -23.69 2.01
C GLU A 518 5.55 -23.60 2.90
N VAL A 519 5.57 -24.45 3.92
CA VAL A 519 4.56 -24.63 4.97
C VAL A 519 3.74 -23.35 5.16
N ARG A 520 2.51 -23.31 4.64
CA ARG A 520 1.55 -22.26 4.99
C ARG A 520 1.31 -22.39 6.50
N PRO A 521 1.73 -21.45 7.36
CA PRO A 521 1.26 -21.44 8.72
C PRO A 521 -0.23 -21.05 8.61
N GLY A 522 -1.12 -21.97 9.00
CA GLY A 522 -2.57 -21.74 8.95
C GLY A 522 -2.91 -20.41 9.61
N GLY A 523 -3.42 -19.45 8.83
CA GLY A 523 -3.80 -18.09 9.21
C GLY A 523 -2.96 -17.43 10.31
N THR A 524 -1.68 -17.75 10.48
CA THR A 524 -0.83 -17.18 11.53
C THR A 524 0.39 -16.59 10.89
N ARG A 525 0.81 -15.42 11.39
CA ARG A 525 1.94 -14.66 10.88
C ARG A 525 2.75 -14.14 12.05
N SER A 526 4.03 -13.88 11.82
CA SER A 526 4.89 -13.28 12.84
C SER A 526 5.87 -12.32 12.22
N TRP A 527 6.18 -11.23 12.91
CA TRP A 527 7.17 -10.25 12.47
C TRP A 527 8.25 -10.06 13.52
N ILE A 528 9.45 -9.70 13.09
CA ILE A 528 10.58 -9.37 13.95
C ILE A 528 11.23 -8.07 13.51
N ALA A 529 11.74 -7.31 14.48
CA ALA A 529 12.51 -6.11 14.25
C ALA A 529 13.53 -5.88 15.37
N THR A 530 14.58 -5.12 15.10
CA THR A 530 15.60 -4.71 16.08
C THR A 530 15.44 -3.25 16.45
N GLY A 531 15.32 -2.96 17.75
CA GLY A 531 15.33 -1.59 18.25
C GLY A 531 16.73 -0.99 18.31
N ARG A 532 16.79 0.35 18.32
CA ARG A 532 18.06 1.11 18.34
C ARG A 532 18.90 0.91 19.60
N LYS A 533 18.32 0.44 20.71
CA LYS A 533 19.04 0.11 21.96
C LYS A 533 19.39 -1.38 22.05
N GLY A 534 19.18 -2.12 20.97
CA GLY A 534 19.50 -3.55 20.87
C GLY A 534 18.37 -4.49 21.28
N GLU A 535 17.23 -3.97 21.75
CA GLU A 535 16.01 -4.74 22.00
C GLU A 535 15.49 -5.41 20.73
N ILE A 536 14.68 -6.45 20.90
CA ILE A 536 14.07 -7.18 19.81
C ILE A 536 12.57 -7.11 19.97
N TYR A 537 11.89 -6.71 18.91
CA TYR A 537 10.44 -6.71 18.83
C TYR A 537 9.99 -7.94 18.09
N VAL A 538 9.03 -8.66 18.65
CA VAL A 538 8.40 -9.82 18.00
C VAL A 538 6.90 -9.64 18.07
N ALA A 539 6.22 -9.70 16.93
CA ALA A 539 4.77 -9.58 16.86
C ALA A 539 4.16 -10.87 16.32
N PHE A 540 3.19 -11.44 17.01
CA PHE A 540 2.37 -12.55 16.54
C PHE A 540 1.02 -12.02 16.05
N PHE A 541 0.55 -12.53 14.92
CA PHE A 541 -0.73 -12.17 14.33
C PHE A 541 -1.53 -13.44 14.06
N ASN A 542 -2.78 -13.42 14.48
CA ASN A 542 -3.72 -14.51 14.24
C ASN A 542 -4.78 -14.04 13.26
N LEU A 543 -4.66 -14.45 12.00
CA LEU A 543 -5.59 -14.17 10.92
C LEU A 543 -6.74 -15.19 10.86
N ASN A 544 -6.74 -16.20 11.74
CA ASN A 544 -7.83 -17.16 11.82
C ASN A 544 -9.06 -16.56 12.52
N PRO A 545 -10.28 -17.06 12.23
CA PRO A 545 -11.52 -16.64 12.91
C PRO A 545 -11.63 -17.18 14.34
N GLU A 546 -10.70 -18.03 14.77
CA GLU A 546 -10.67 -18.63 16.10
C GLU A 546 -9.41 -18.22 16.86
N ARG A 547 -9.46 -18.29 18.19
CA ARG A 547 -8.30 -18.03 19.04
C ARG A 547 -7.22 -19.09 18.85
N THR A 548 -6.00 -18.66 18.55
CA THR A 548 -4.86 -19.55 18.26
C THR A 548 -3.71 -19.29 19.23
N VAL A 549 -3.09 -20.35 19.76
CA VAL A 549 -1.84 -20.23 20.53
C VAL A 549 -0.67 -20.21 19.57
N ILE A 550 0.04 -19.09 19.52
CA ILE A 550 1.23 -18.90 18.68
C ILE A 550 2.47 -18.92 19.57
N SER A 551 3.51 -19.64 19.14
CA SER A 551 4.75 -19.78 19.88
C SER A 551 5.99 -19.65 18.99
N ALA A 552 7.08 -19.13 19.56
CA ALA A 552 8.38 -19.03 18.90
C ALA A 552 9.52 -19.34 19.88
N LYS A 553 10.57 -20.03 19.42
CA LYS A 553 11.78 -20.23 20.21
C LYS A 553 12.71 -19.03 20.06
N ILE A 554 13.29 -18.57 21.16
CA ILE A 554 14.27 -17.47 21.16
C ILE A 554 15.51 -17.86 20.33
N SER A 555 15.90 -19.14 20.31
CA SER A 555 17.01 -19.63 19.49
C SER A 555 16.79 -19.43 17.99
N ASP A 556 15.54 -19.47 17.52
CA ASP A 556 15.23 -19.29 16.11
C ASP A 556 15.27 -17.81 15.69
N MET A 557 15.08 -16.88 16.63
CA MET A 557 15.21 -15.44 16.39
C MET A 557 16.64 -15.04 16.02
N ALA A 558 17.65 -15.75 16.54
CA ALA A 558 19.05 -15.52 16.18
C ALA A 558 19.37 -15.85 14.71
N LYS A 559 18.55 -16.69 14.06
CA LYS A 559 18.76 -17.08 12.65
C LYS A 559 18.53 -15.94 11.67
N VAL A 560 17.66 -14.99 12.04
CA VAL A 560 17.25 -13.87 11.17
C VAL A 560 17.82 -12.53 11.63
N LEU A 561 18.51 -12.50 12.77
CA LEU A 561 19.17 -11.32 13.31
C LEU A 561 20.69 -11.48 13.24
N PRO A 562 21.35 -11.01 12.16
CA PRO A 562 22.78 -11.19 11.98
C PRO A 562 23.60 -10.60 13.14
N GLY A 563 24.62 -11.34 13.60
CA GLY A 563 25.55 -10.90 14.65
C GLY A 563 25.04 -10.98 16.09
N LYS A 564 23.79 -11.41 16.35
CA LYS A 564 23.26 -11.55 17.70
C LYS A 564 23.29 -13.00 18.21
N ASN A 565 24.39 -13.39 18.84
CA ASN A 565 24.44 -14.62 19.65
C ASN A 565 23.86 -14.33 21.04
N PHE A 566 22.60 -14.71 21.26
CA PHE A 566 21.95 -14.52 22.56
C PHE A 566 22.50 -15.48 23.61
N ASN A 567 22.86 -14.96 24.78
CA ASN A 567 23.05 -15.82 25.95
C ASN A 567 21.67 -16.38 26.33
N ARG A 568 21.49 -17.68 26.08
CA ARG A 568 20.21 -18.38 26.05
C ARG A 568 19.43 -18.35 27.39
N ASN A 569 20.06 -17.93 28.49
CA ASN A 569 19.48 -17.94 29.84
C ASN A 569 19.11 -16.56 30.41
N SER A 570 19.10 -15.47 29.63
CA SER A 570 19.00 -14.10 30.20
C SER A 570 18.03 -13.14 29.50
N CYS A 571 17.17 -13.60 28.59
CA CYS A 571 16.20 -12.73 27.92
C CYS A 571 15.01 -12.41 28.83
N GLN A 572 14.82 -11.12 29.11
CA GLN A 572 13.57 -10.60 29.69
C GLN A 572 12.58 -10.33 28.55
N CYS A 573 11.33 -10.76 28.70
CA CYS A 573 10.29 -10.59 27.71
C CYS A 573 9.08 -9.92 28.34
N LYS A 574 8.65 -8.80 27.76
CA LYS A 574 7.46 -8.05 28.17
C LYS A 574 6.45 -8.02 27.04
N GLU A 575 5.19 -8.33 27.33
CA GLU A 575 4.10 -8.22 26.35
C GLU A 575 3.47 -6.82 26.44
N VAL A 576 3.37 -6.15 25.29
CA VAL A 576 3.08 -4.71 25.20
C VAL A 576 1.65 -4.38 25.62
N TRP A 577 0.67 -5.15 25.18
CA TRP A 577 -0.74 -4.80 25.38
C TRP A 577 -1.22 -5.03 26.81
N SER A 578 -0.76 -6.11 27.44
CA SER A 578 -1.11 -6.41 28.83
C SER A 578 -0.10 -5.87 29.85
N GLY A 579 1.05 -5.37 29.40
CA GLY A 579 2.12 -4.84 30.26
C GLY A 579 2.83 -5.89 31.11
N ASN A 580 2.47 -7.17 30.99
CA ASN A 580 2.95 -8.25 31.84
C ASN A 580 4.30 -8.78 31.37
N ASP A 581 5.16 -9.12 32.34
CA ASP A 581 6.37 -9.89 32.10
C ASP A 581 5.99 -11.35 31.79
N ILE A 582 6.45 -11.83 30.63
CA ILE A 582 6.21 -13.21 30.20
C ILE A 582 7.38 -14.06 30.67
N LYS A 583 7.11 -14.99 31.60
CA LYS A 583 8.09 -16.01 31.99
C LYS A 583 8.41 -16.86 30.76
N VAL A 584 9.62 -16.67 30.22
CA VAL A 584 10.16 -17.48 29.14
C VAL A 584 10.34 -18.91 29.66
N ARG A 585 9.43 -19.82 29.30
CA ARG A 585 9.54 -21.24 29.67
C ARG A 585 10.32 -21.98 28.59
N LYS A 586 11.39 -22.67 28.97
CA LYS A 586 12.22 -23.47 28.03
C LYS A 586 12.68 -22.68 26.79
N GLN A 587 12.98 -21.38 26.93
CA GLN A 587 13.40 -20.50 25.82
C GLN A 587 12.35 -20.31 24.71
N THR A 588 11.07 -20.54 25.02
CA THR A 588 9.95 -20.32 24.10
C THR A 588 9.05 -19.21 24.62
N ILE A 589 8.66 -18.30 23.72
CA ILE A 589 7.60 -17.32 23.94
C ILE A 589 6.33 -17.90 23.33
N SER A 590 5.22 -17.87 24.08
CA SER A 590 3.95 -18.44 23.67
C SER A 590 2.80 -17.59 24.19
N ARG A 591 1.79 -17.35 23.35
CA ARG A 591 0.60 -16.57 23.71
C ARG A 591 -0.60 -17.03 22.91
N GLY A 592 -1.74 -17.14 23.59
CA GLY A 592 -3.05 -17.26 22.92
C GLY A 592 -3.48 -15.91 22.39
N VAL A 593 -3.59 -15.79 21.08
CA VAL A 593 -4.00 -14.57 20.36
C VAL A 593 -5.44 -14.78 19.87
N ASN A 594 -6.31 -13.80 20.14
CA ASN A 594 -7.71 -13.85 19.72
C ASN A 594 -7.84 -13.89 18.19
N ALA A 595 -9.03 -14.20 17.70
CA ALA A 595 -9.34 -14.10 16.28
C ALA A 595 -9.03 -12.70 15.76
N HIS A 596 -8.30 -12.61 14.65
CA HIS A 596 -7.86 -11.37 14.00
C HIS A 596 -7.00 -10.44 14.87
N GLY A 597 -6.55 -10.91 16.03
CA GLY A 597 -5.78 -10.12 16.98
C GLY A 597 -4.27 -10.24 16.81
N CYS A 598 -3.56 -9.48 17.63
CA CYS A 598 -2.10 -9.53 17.70
C CYS A 598 -1.57 -9.61 19.14
N ALA A 599 -0.33 -10.06 19.29
CA ALA A 599 0.46 -9.92 20.51
C ALA A 599 1.84 -9.37 20.15
N LEU A 600 2.30 -8.37 20.89
CA LEU A 600 3.60 -7.73 20.64
C LEU A 600 4.50 -7.89 21.86
N PHE A 601 5.73 -8.35 21.63
CA PHE A 601 6.71 -8.63 22.66
C PHE A 601 7.93 -7.74 22.49
N VAL A 602 8.45 -7.23 23.61
CA VAL A 602 9.75 -6.58 23.70
C VAL A 602 10.69 -7.51 24.45
N LEU A 603 11.74 -7.99 23.76
CA LEU A 603 12.77 -8.83 24.35
C LEU A 603 14.04 -8.01 24.59
N LYS A 604 14.57 -8.12 25.81
CA LYS A 604 15.89 -7.61 26.18
C LYS A 604 16.77 -8.80 26.55
N CYS A 605 17.67 -9.17 25.64
CA CYS A 605 18.59 -10.29 25.80
C CYS A 605 20.00 -9.78 26.03
N LYS A 606 20.75 -10.38 26.97
CA LYS A 606 22.19 -10.13 27.06
C LYS A 606 22.89 -10.84 25.89
N LEU A 607 23.77 -10.12 25.20
CA LEU A 607 24.66 -10.71 24.21
C LEU A 607 25.60 -11.70 24.92
N ALA A 608 25.85 -12.85 24.30
CA ALA A 608 26.92 -13.72 24.74
C ALA A 608 28.25 -12.97 24.54
N GLY A 609 29.03 -12.81 25.61
CA GLY A 609 30.33 -12.15 25.52
C GLY A 609 31.24 -12.88 24.54
N LEU A 610 31.93 -12.12 23.69
CA LEU A 610 33.23 -12.55 23.16
C LEU A 610 34.13 -12.74 24.39
N ILE A 611 34.49 -13.98 24.68
CA ILE A 611 35.60 -14.28 25.59
C ILE A 611 36.88 -13.90 24.87
#